data_AF-A0A4P7JWZ2-F1
#
_entry.id   AF-A0A4P7JWZ2-F1
#
_cell.length_a   1.000
_cell.length_b   1.000
_cell.length_c   1.000
_cell.angle_alpha   90.00
_cell.angle_beta   90.00
_cell.angle_gamma   90.00
#
_symmetry.space_group_name_H-M   'P 1'
#
loop_
_entity.id
_entity.type
_entity.pdbx_description
1 polymer ?
#
loop_
_entity_poly.entity_id
_entity_poly.type
_entity_poly.pdbx_seq_one_letter_code
_entity_poly.pdbx_strand_id
1 'polypeptide(L)'
;MTTGHITIMFEYNGTRTLVIMRNGFAHITQPTTLLKRLSLFAVVGFAVFAQAKQTHQKTMPSQEVIKLCHSIESTVGDNVEAVTSRFGVPDRSSQKQDVSPHDESYINQRVQLHYKDGVVSIYQVPNADKSFLEFAIFTPAFQIDATSNLIGISKKRLQEELGAPDKSNKDKVIYYCSIESYDLLAFTITDQHVSSIILSNHID
;
A
#
# COMPACT_ATOMS: atom_id res chain seq x y z
N MET A 1 -4.22 30.02 28.22
CA MET A 1 -3.75 29.41 26.94
C MET A 1 -2.28 29.04 27.11
N THR A 2 -1.95 27.76 27.21
CA THR A 2 -0.58 27.26 27.35
C THR A 2 0.02 27.04 25.97
N THR A 3 0.98 27.89 25.58
CA THR A 3 1.77 27.69 24.36
C THR A 3 2.75 26.53 24.55
N GLY A 4 2.46 25.39 23.92
CA GLY A 4 3.37 24.25 23.84
C GLY A 4 4.59 24.59 22.98
N HIS A 5 5.77 24.12 23.39
CA HIS A 5 6.97 24.14 22.57
C HIS A 5 7.42 22.71 22.33
N ILE A 6 7.90 22.42 21.11
CA ILE A 6 8.45 21.13 20.75
C ILE A 6 9.96 21.28 20.69
N THR A 7 10.66 20.47 21.49
CA THR A 7 12.11 20.41 21.52
C THR A 7 12.54 19.08 20.89
N ILE A 8 13.31 19.15 19.80
CA ILE A 8 13.85 17.98 19.12
C ILE A 8 15.37 18.06 19.18
N MET A 9 16.00 17.00 19.63
CA MET A 9 17.45 16.86 19.64
C MET A 9 17.82 15.73 18.70
N PHE A 10 18.70 16.01 17.73
CA PHE A 10 19.22 15.00 16.83
C PHE A 10 20.75 15.06 16.83
N GLU A 11 21.35 13.87 16.73
CA GLU A 11 22.78 13.68 16.67
C GLU A 11 23.15 13.16 15.28
N TYR A 12 24.04 13.88 14.59
CA TYR A 12 24.55 13.48 13.29
C TYR A 12 26.07 13.66 13.27
N ASN A 13 26.79 12.60 12.91
CA ASN A 13 28.26 12.56 12.92
C ASN A 13 28.89 13.09 14.22
N GLY A 14 28.35 12.68 15.38
CA GLY A 14 28.85 13.07 16.71
C GLY A 14 28.56 14.52 17.12
N THR A 15 27.84 15.29 16.29
CA THR A 15 27.40 16.64 16.63
C THR A 15 25.93 16.61 17.02
N ARG A 16 25.62 17.02 18.26
CA ARG A 16 24.25 17.17 18.74
C ARG A 16 23.73 18.56 18.42
N THR A 17 22.62 18.61 17.69
CA THR A 17 21.91 19.85 17.39
C THR A 17 20.57 19.85 18.13
N LEU A 18 20.32 20.94 18.85
CA LEU A 18 19.05 21.18 19.52
C LEU A 18 18.22 22.14 18.67
N VAL A 19 17.01 21.72 18.31
CA VAL A 19 16.05 22.57 17.61
C VAL A 19 14.85 22.77 18.51
N ILE A 20 14.58 24.03 18.83
CA ILE A 20 13.40 24.43 19.61
C ILE A 20 12.45 25.13 18.65
N MET A 21 11.25 24.56 18.51
CA MET A 21 10.18 25.13 17.69
C MET A 21 9.13 25.79 18.58
N ARG A 22 8.88 27.08 18.34
CA ARG A 22 7.78 27.84 18.94
C ARG A 22 7.01 28.54 17.83
N ASN A 23 5.68 28.35 17.81
CA ASN A 23 4.75 29.03 16.90
C ASN A 23 5.15 28.97 15.41
N GLY A 24 5.65 27.83 14.94
CA GLY A 24 6.01 27.62 13.53
C GLY A 24 7.37 28.18 13.10
N PHE A 25 8.15 28.79 14.01
CA PHE A 25 9.51 29.23 13.74
C PHE A 25 10.51 28.31 14.44
N ALA A 26 11.49 27.80 13.68
CA ALA A 26 12.58 26.99 14.19
C ALA A 26 13.78 27.89 14.53
N HIS A 27 14.21 27.89 15.78
CA HIS A 27 15.48 28.47 16.17
C HIS A 27 16.50 27.34 16.35
N ILE A 28 17.59 27.40 15.58
CA ILE A 28 18.72 26.48 15.68
C ILE A 28 19.81 27.16 16.50
N THR A 29 20.11 26.62 17.66
CA THR A 29 21.24 27.05 18.49
C THR A 29 22.34 26.00 18.37
N GLN A 30 23.39 26.32 17.62
CA GLN A 30 24.62 25.53 17.63
C GLN A 30 25.44 25.89 18.88
N PRO A 31 26.10 24.92 19.54
CA PRO A 31 27.00 25.22 20.63
C PRO A 31 28.23 25.97 20.09
N THR A 32 28.40 27.20 20.55
CA THR A 32 29.57 28.03 20.29
C THR A 32 30.77 27.48 21.05
N THR A 33 31.74 26.92 20.32
CA THR A 33 33.13 26.87 20.79
C THR A 33 34.07 27.38 19.69
N LEU A 34 34.66 28.54 20.00
CA LEU A 34 35.87 29.16 19.44
C LEU A 34 35.91 29.53 17.95
N LEU A 35 35.48 30.75 17.66
CA LEU A 35 36.04 31.60 16.62
C LEU A 35 37.55 31.82 16.85
N LYS A 36 38.39 31.46 15.88
CA LYS A 36 39.60 32.23 15.57
C LYS A 36 39.86 32.27 14.05
N ARG A 37 39.41 33.40 13.50
CA ARG A 37 40.06 34.24 12.48
C ARG A 37 40.49 33.64 11.13
N LEU A 38 40.27 34.52 10.14
CA LEU A 38 41.03 34.76 8.91
C LEU A 38 40.54 34.06 7.63
N SER A 39 39.73 34.85 6.91
CA SER A 39 40.01 35.37 5.57
C SER A 39 39.90 34.44 4.36
N LEU A 40 39.11 34.97 3.41
CA LEU A 40 39.37 35.02 1.96
C LEU A 40 39.13 33.75 1.13
N PHE A 41 38.35 33.96 0.07
CA PHE A 41 38.26 33.21 -1.18
C PHE A 41 37.84 31.74 -1.12
N ALA A 42 36.61 31.46 -1.58
CA ALA A 42 36.35 30.58 -2.71
C ALA A 42 34.84 30.53 -2.99
N VAL A 43 34.40 31.25 -4.01
CA VAL A 43 33.21 30.88 -4.79
C VAL A 43 33.60 29.61 -5.53
N VAL A 44 33.31 28.46 -4.96
CA VAL A 44 33.33 27.18 -5.67
C VAL A 44 31.99 26.52 -5.37
N GLY A 45 31.17 26.46 -6.42
CA GLY A 45 29.89 25.78 -6.41
C GLY A 45 30.08 24.33 -6.03
N PHE A 46 29.80 24.00 -4.78
CA PHE A 46 29.39 22.66 -4.42
C PHE A 46 27.89 22.58 -4.64
N ALA A 47 27.52 22.21 -5.88
CA ALA A 47 26.32 21.44 -6.10
C ALA A 47 26.49 20.14 -5.31
N VAL A 48 26.12 20.18 -4.03
CA VAL A 48 25.95 18.97 -3.23
C VAL A 48 24.79 18.26 -3.88
N PHE A 49 25.12 17.26 -4.71
CA PHE A 49 24.25 16.15 -5.03
C PHE A 49 23.87 15.48 -3.71
N ALA A 50 22.91 16.06 -3.01
CA ALA A 50 22.06 15.31 -2.12
C ALA A 50 21.26 14.40 -3.05
N GLN A 51 21.81 13.22 -3.34
CA GLN A 51 20.98 12.05 -3.56
C GLN A 51 20.15 11.92 -2.28
N ALA A 52 19.01 12.62 -2.28
CA ALA A 52 17.90 12.30 -1.44
C ALA A 52 17.56 10.86 -1.79
N LYS A 53 18.14 9.93 -1.02
CA LYS A 53 17.60 8.59 -0.90
C LYS A 53 16.17 8.85 -0.45
N GLN A 54 15.24 8.79 -1.40
CA GLN A 54 13.82 8.90 -1.11
C GLN A 54 13.52 7.75 -0.16
N THR A 55 13.59 8.03 1.13
CA THR A 55 12.93 7.23 2.14
C THR A 55 11.49 7.27 1.70
N HIS A 56 11.01 6.19 1.07
CA HIS A 56 9.59 6.04 0.71
C HIS A 56 8.83 6.15 2.03
N GLN A 57 8.41 7.36 2.35
CA GLN A 57 7.60 7.65 3.50
C GLN A 57 6.27 6.96 3.18
N LYS A 58 6.00 5.84 3.85
CA LYS A 58 4.73 5.12 3.72
C LYS A 58 3.64 6.16 4.01
N THR A 59 2.95 6.57 2.95
CA THR A 59 1.94 7.62 3.03
C THR A 59 0.63 6.92 3.35
N MET A 60 -0.14 7.43 4.31
CA MET A 60 -1.42 6.81 4.64
C MET A 60 -2.29 6.68 3.36
N PRO A 61 -2.98 5.54 3.18
CA PRO A 61 -3.87 5.35 2.04
C PRO A 61 -4.87 6.49 1.90
N SER A 62 -5.15 6.89 0.66
CA SER A 62 -6.21 7.86 0.40
C SER A 62 -7.57 7.25 0.77
N GLN A 63 -8.52 8.11 1.16
CA GLN A 63 -9.88 7.67 1.51
C GLN A 63 -10.57 7.02 0.31
N GLU A 64 -10.24 7.45 -0.90
CA GLU A 64 -10.71 6.90 -2.16
C GLU A 64 -10.26 5.45 -2.35
N VAL A 65 -8.98 5.16 -2.08
CA VAL A 65 -8.43 3.79 -2.16
C VAL A 65 -9.09 2.89 -1.13
N ILE A 66 -9.20 3.32 0.13
CA ILE A 66 -9.83 2.53 1.20
C ILE A 66 -11.28 2.17 0.82
N LYS A 67 -12.04 3.15 0.34
CA LYS A 67 -13.43 2.94 -0.11
C LYS A 67 -13.51 1.95 -1.27
N LEU A 68 -12.59 2.04 -2.22
CA LEU A 68 -12.54 1.11 -3.35
C LEU A 68 -12.24 -0.33 -2.89
N CYS A 69 -11.26 -0.51 -2.01
CA CYS A 69 -10.93 -1.84 -1.47
C CYS A 69 -12.15 -2.46 -0.76
N HIS A 70 -12.77 -1.73 0.16
CA HIS A 70 -13.98 -2.22 0.85
C HIS A 70 -15.15 -2.50 -0.09
N SER A 71 -15.33 -1.68 -1.14
CA SER A 71 -16.37 -1.91 -2.15
C SER A 71 -16.13 -3.23 -2.91
N ILE A 72 -14.88 -3.50 -3.28
CA ILE A 72 -14.50 -4.76 -3.93
C ILE A 72 -14.72 -5.94 -2.98
N GLU A 73 -14.20 -5.88 -1.76
CA GLU A 73 -14.33 -6.93 -0.75
C GLU A 73 -15.79 -7.29 -0.49
N SER A 74 -16.62 -6.29 -0.22
CA SER A 74 -18.04 -6.48 0.05
C SER A 74 -18.81 -7.05 -1.15
N THR A 75 -18.40 -6.70 -2.38
CA THR A 75 -19.08 -7.19 -3.58
C THR A 75 -18.72 -8.65 -3.88
N VAL A 76 -17.45 -9.02 -3.70
CA VAL A 76 -16.95 -10.39 -3.96
C VAL A 76 -17.48 -11.38 -2.94
N GLY A 77 -17.47 -11.01 -1.65
CA GLY A 77 -17.77 -11.90 -0.54
C GLY A 77 -16.51 -12.57 0.04
N ASP A 78 -16.68 -13.19 1.20
CA ASP A 78 -15.60 -13.71 2.05
C ASP A 78 -15.57 -15.24 2.15
N ASN A 79 -16.49 -15.93 1.48
CA ASN A 79 -16.62 -17.38 1.52
C ASN A 79 -17.03 -17.95 0.15
N VAL A 80 -16.81 -19.26 -0.03
CA VAL A 80 -17.05 -19.95 -1.32
C VAL A 80 -18.50 -19.85 -1.77
N GLU A 81 -19.46 -19.96 -0.86
CA GLU A 81 -20.89 -19.87 -1.18
C GLU A 81 -21.26 -18.47 -1.68
N ALA A 82 -20.83 -17.43 -0.98
CA ALA A 82 -21.07 -16.04 -1.37
C ALA A 82 -20.45 -15.72 -2.74
N VAL A 83 -19.20 -16.14 -2.97
CA VAL A 83 -18.52 -15.94 -4.25
C VAL A 83 -19.25 -16.69 -5.37
N THR A 84 -19.64 -17.94 -5.15
CA THR A 84 -20.34 -18.76 -6.16
C THR A 84 -21.74 -18.21 -6.46
N SER A 85 -22.44 -17.69 -5.44
CA SER A 85 -23.72 -17.00 -5.61
C SER A 85 -23.58 -15.75 -6.47
N ARG A 86 -22.47 -15.02 -6.34
CA ARG A 86 -22.19 -13.79 -7.07
C ARG A 86 -21.75 -14.02 -8.52
N PHE A 87 -20.80 -14.93 -8.74
CA PHE A 87 -20.13 -15.11 -10.03
C PHE A 87 -20.57 -16.37 -10.79
N GLY A 88 -21.42 -17.18 -10.18
CA GLY A 88 -21.81 -18.49 -10.71
C GLY A 88 -20.79 -19.57 -10.36
N VAL A 89 -20.98 -20.75 -10.97
CA VAL A 89 -20.10 -21.91 -10.73
C VAL A 89 -18.75 -21.67 -11.40
N PRO A 90 -17.62 -21.83 -10.68
CA PRO A 90 -16.29 -21.69 -11.26
C PRO A 90 -15.99 -22.83 -12.25
N ASP A 91 -15.19 -22.55 -13.28
CA ASP A 91 -14.75 -23.54 -14.26
C ASP A 91 -13.84 -24.60 -13.62
N ARG A 92 -13.05 -24.17 -12.64
CA ARG A 92 -12.18 -25.05 -11.86
C ARG A 92 -12.04 -24.52 -10.44
N SER A 93 -12.06 -25.41 -9.47
CA SER A 93 -11.63 -25.11 -8.10
C SER A 93 -10.38 -25.90 -7.73
N SER A 94 -9.55 -25.32 -6.86
CA SER A 94 -8.44 -26.03 -6.23
C SER A 94 -8.38 -25.67 -4.76
N GLN A 95 -7.94 -26.63 -3.94
CA GLN A 95 -7.88 -26.48 -2.50
C GLN A 95 -6.50 -26.92 -2.03
N LYS A 96 -5.85 -26.06 -1.24
CA LYS A 96 -4.58 -26.35 -0.60
C LYS A 96 -4.75 -26.23 0.91
N GLN A 97 -4.47 -27.32 1.62
CA GLN A 97 -4.37 -27.27 3.07
C GLN A 97 -3.09 -26.56 3.48
N ASP A 98 -3.20 -25.68 4.46
CA ASP A 98 -2.10 -24.99 5.11
C ASP A 98 -2.16 -25.31 6.60
N VAL A 99 -1.15 -25.99 7.11
CA VAL A 99 -1.07 -26.32 8.54
C VAL A 99 -0.47 -25.12 9.23
N SER A 100 -1.16 -24.61 10.26
CA SER A 100 -0.66 -23.46 11.01
C SER A 100 0.76 -23.74 11.53
N PRO A 101 1.72 -22.82 11.32
CA PRO A 101 3.08 -22.98 11.82
C PRO A 101 3.16 -22.92 13.36
N HIS A 102 2.08 -22.49 14.01
CA HIS A 102 2.00 -22.31 15.46
C HIS A 102 1.20 -23.41 16.17
N ASP A 103 0.32 -24.11 15.45
CA ASP A 103 -0.49 -25.19 16.00
C ASP A 103 -0.94 -26.16 14.90
N GLU A 104 -0.35 -27.35 14.88
CA GLU A 104 -0.61 -28.36 13.84
C GLU A 104 -2.04 -28.91 13.85
N SER A 105 -2.81 -28.66 14.92
CA SER A 105 -4.23 -29.01 14.99
C SER A 105 -5.14 -28.03 14.23
N TYR A 106 -4.62 -26.86 13.82
CA TYR A 106 -5.30 -25.89 12.99
C TYR A 106 -4.97 -26.13 11.52
N ILE A 107 -5.92 -26.75 10.82
CA ILE A 107 -5.85 -26.99 9.38
C ILE A 107 -6.58 -25.85 8.68
N ASN A 108 -5.83 -24.84 8.25
CA ASN A 108 -6.34 -23.77 7.42
C ASN A 108 -6.38 -24.22 5.95
N GLN A 109 -7.17 -23.55 5.13
CA GLN A 109 -7.38 -23.96 3.74
C GLN A 109 -7.43 -22.76 2.82
N ARG A 110 -6.68 -22.81 1.73
CA ARG A 110 -6.81 -21.86 0.61
C ARG A 110 -7.63 -22.51 -0.49
N VAL A 111 -8.75 -21.92 -0.83
CA VAL A 111 -9.63 -22.35 -1.93
C VAL A 111 -9.53 -21.34 -3.05
N GLN A 112 -8.99 -21.75 -4.20
CA GLN A 112 -8.93 -20.92 -5.40
C GLN A 112 -10.05 -21.32 -6.37
N LEU A 113 -10.88 -20.36 -6.72
CA LEU A 113 -11.99 -20.47 -7.67
C LEU A 113 -11.55 -19.78 -8.96
N HIS A 114 -11.37 -20.57 -10.01
CA HIS A 114 -10.97 -20.09 -11.33
C HIS A 114 -12.20 -19.95 -12.22
N TYR A 115 -12.35 -18.76 -12.79
CA TYR A 115 -13.28 -18.44 -13.85
C TYR A 115 -12.49 -18.22 -15.14
N LYS A 116 -13.16 -18.27 -16.28
CA LYS A 116 -12.56 -18.14 -17.61
C LYS A 116 -11.50 -17.06 -17.72
N ASP A 117 -11.76 -15.89 -17.13
CA ASP A 117 -10.88 -14.72 -17.19
C ASP A 117 -10.60 -14.11 -15.80
N GLY A 118 -10.81 -14.86 -14.72
CA GLY A 118 -10.74 -14.34 -13.36
C GLY A 118 -10.40 -15.37 -12.31
N VAL A 119 -9.97 -14.90 -11.14
CA VAL A 119 -9.65 -15.79 -10.01
C VAL A 119 -10.11 -15.12 -8.72
N VAL A 120 -10.70 -15.90 -7.83
CA VAL A 120 -10.98 -15.51 -6.44
C VAL A 120 -10.38 -16.57 -5.53
N SER A 121 -9.64 -16.16 -4.51
CA SER A 121 -9.10 -17.03 -3.48
C SER A 121 -9.69 -16.70 -2.13
N ILE A 122 -10.17 -17.73 -1.45
CA ILE A 122 -10.73 -17.66 -0.10
C ILE A 122 -9.79 -18.41 0.84
N TYR A 123 -9.41 -17.76 1.93
CA TYR A 123 -8.77 -18.40 3.05
C TYR A 123 -9.82 -18.83 4.07
N GLN A 124 -9.81 -20.08 4.47
CA GLN A 124 -10.77 -20.65 5.41
C GLN A 124 -10.04 -21.13 6.66
N VAL A 125 -10.63 -20.85 7.81
CA VAL A 125 -10.24 -21.32 9.14
C VAL A 125 -11.40 -22.16 9.69
N PRO A 126 -11.52 -23.44 9.28
CA PRO A 126 -12.68 -24.26 9.58
C PRO A 126 -12.94 -24.41 11.08
N ASN A 127 -11.87 -24.56 11.88
CA ASN A 127 -11.98 -24.70 13.34
C ASN A 127 -12.59 -23.48 14.03
N ALA A 128 -12.53 -22.30 13.40
CA ALA A 128 -13.09 -21.06 13.93
C ALA A 128 -14.39 -20.64 13.23
N ASP A 129 -14.88 -21.42 12.26
CA ASP A 129 -15.99 -21.07 11.36
C ASP A 129 -15.82 -19.67 10.75
N LYS A 130 -14.61 -19.39 10.24
CA LYS A 130 -14.25 -18.12 9.62
C LYS A 130 -13.68 -18.33 8.23
N SER A 131 -13.93 -17.36 7.37
CA SER A 131 -13.27 -17.26 6.07
C SER A 131 -13.07 -15.81 5.67
N PHE A 132 -12.12 -15.61 4.78
CA PHE A 132 -11.69 -14.29 4.34
C PHE A 132 -11.41 -14.32 2.85
N LEU A 133 -11.73 -13.22 2.18
CA LEU A 133 -11.21 -12.97 0.83
C LEU A 133 -9.71 -12.74 0.90
N GLU A 134 -8.93 -13.65 0.32
CA GLU A 134 -7.47 -13.58 0.29
C GLU A 134 -6.99 -12.77 -0.92
N PHE A 135 -7.50 -13.07 -2.12
CA PHE A 135 -7.22 -12.24 -3.29
C PHE A 135 -8.29 -12.40 -4.37
N ALA A 136 -8.42 -11.39 -5.23
CA ALA A 136 -9.26 -11.44 -6.43
C ALA A 136 -8.57 -10.77 -7.61
N ILE A 137 -8.70 -11.37 -8.80
CA ILE A 137 -8.18 -10.83 -10.07
C ILE A 137 -9.35 -10.54 -11.00
N PHE A 138 -9.48 -9.28 -11.40
CA PHE A 138 -10.48 -8.79 -12.35
C PHE A 138 -9.84 -8.39 -13.67
N THR A 139 -10.55 -8.68 -14.75
CA THR A 139 -10.16 -8.45 -16.15
C THR A 139 -11.38 -7.91 -16.92
N PRO A 140 -11.23 -7.44 -18.18
CA PRO A 140 -12.37 -6.93 -18.95
C PRO A 140 -13.53 -7.92 -19.10
N ALA A 141 -13.25 -9.23 -19.07
CA ALA A 141 -14.26 -10.28 -19.18
C ALA A 141 -14.72 -10.84 -17.81
N PHE A 142 -14.05 -10.45 -16.71
CA PHE A 142 -14.40 -10.84 -15.35
C PHE A 142 -14.26 -9.63 -14.42
N GLN A 143 -15.35 -8.90 -14.22
CA GLN A 143 -15.36 -7.66 -13.46
C GLN A 143 -16.62 -7.52 -12.62
N ILE A 144 -16.52 -6.68 -11.59
CA ILE A 144 -17.64 -6.22 -10.78
C ILE A 144 -17.89 -4.73 -11.04
N ASP A 145 -19.05 -4.24 -10.65
CA ASP A 145 -19.44 -2.83 -10.82
C ASP A 145 -18.37 -1.88 -10.24
N ALA A 146 -17.83 -2.21 -9.06
CA ALA A 146 -16.77 -1.44 -8.39
C ALA A 146 -15.46 -1.32 -9.19
N THR A 147 -15.24 -2.18 -10.18
CA THR A 147 -14.02 -2.24 -11.00
C THR A 147 -14.25 -1.84 -12.46
N SER A 148 -15.51 -1.80 -12.90
CA SER A 148 -15.86 -1.73 -14.33
C SER A 148 -15.41 -0.43 -15.01
N ASN A 149 -15.43 0.69 -14.29
CA ASN A 149 -14.98 1.99 -14.77
C ASN A 149 -13.46 2.19 -14.67
N LEU A 150 -12.73 1.27 -14.03
CA LEU A 150 -11.29 1.34 -13.85
C LEU A 150 -10.53 0.46 -14.85
N ILE A 151 -11.17 -0.56 -15.41
CA ILE A 151 -10.56 -1.39 -16.45
C ILE A 151 -10.59 -0.63 -17.78
N GLY A 152 -9.47 -0.61 -18.48
CA GLY A 152 -9.30 0.07 -19.76
C GLY A 152 -8.97 1.57 -19.67
N ILE A 153 -9.00 2.19 -18.48
CA ILE A 153 -8.60 3.60 -18.36
C ILE A 153 -7.08 3.73 -18.44
N SER A 154 -6.60 4.92 -18.83
CA SER A 154 -5.16 5.18 -18.86
C SER A 154 -4.55 5.22 -17.45
N LYS A 155 -3.28 4.86 -17.34
CA LYS A 155 -2.49 5.00 -16.11
C LYS A 155 -2.56 6.42 -15.54
N LYS A 156 -2.51 7.43 -16.40
CA LYS A 156 -2.62 8.84 -15.98
C LYS A 156 -3.99 9.10 -15.35
N ARG A 157 -5.06 8.65 -16.00
CA ARG A 157 -6.43 8.83 -15.49
C ARG A 157 -6.64 8.12 -14.16
N LEU A 158 -6.13 6.90 -14.01
CA LEU A 158 -6.15 6.17 -12.74
C LEU A 158 -5.52 6.98 -11.60
N GLN A 159 -4.37 7.61 -11.85
CA GLN A 159 -3.66 8.44 -10.86
C GLN A 159 -4.36 9.78 -10.58
N GLU A 160 -5.13 10.31 -11.53
CA GLU A 160 -6.01 11.46 -11.30
C GLU A 160 -7.19 11.10 -10.38
N GLU A 161 -7.73 9.88 -10.51
CA GLU A 161 -8.88 9.42 -9.73
C GLU A 161 -8.52 8.94 -8.32
N LEU A 162 -7.41 8.20 -8.17
CA LEU A 162 -7.01 7.60 -6.90
C LEU A 162 -5.87 8.35 -6.19
N GLY A 163 -5.28 9.33 -6.86
CA GLY A 163 -4.12 10.06 -6.40
C GLY A 163 -2.79 9.34 -6.68
N ALA A 164 -1.73 9.83 -6.04
CA ALA A 164 -0.39 9.29 -6.19
C ALA A 164 -0.30 7.86 -5.64
N PRO A 165 0.25 6.89 -6.40
CA PRO A 165 0.38 5.52 -5.93
C PRO A 165 1.54 5.34 -4.96
N ASP A 166 1.44 4.34 -4.11
CA ASP A 166 2.54 3.93 -3.21
C ASP A 166 3.73 3.38 -3.99
N LYS A 167 3.45 2.59 -5.05
CA LYS A 167 4.46 2.08 -5.98
C LYS A 167 3.95 2.14 -7.41
N SER A 168 4.82 2.52 -8.33
CA SER A 168 4.48 2.54 -9.76
C SER A 168 5.68 2.23 -10.63
N ASN A 169 5.47 1.43 -11.66
CA ASN A 169 6.40 1.24 -12.77
C ASN A 169 5.63 1.23 -14.11
N LYS A 170 6.26 0.78 -15.19
CA LYS A 170 5.62 0.76 -16.54
C LYS A 170 4.48 -0.25 -16.66
N ASP A 171 4.51 -1.34 -15.90
CA ASP A 171 3.59 -2.48 -16.04
C ASP A 171 2.63 -2.60 -14.86
N LYS A 172 2.84 -1.83 -13.77
CA LYS A 172 2.09 -1.97 -12.53
C LYS A 172 1.95 -0.66 -11.77
N VAL A 173 0.78 -0.47 -11.16
CA VAL A 173 0.50 0.57 -10.16
C VAL A 173 -0.05 -0.09 -8.91
N ILE A 174 0.41 0.31 -7.72
CA ILE A 174 0.02 -0.30 -6.45
C ILE A 174 -0.39 0.81 -5.48
N TYR A 175 -1.51 0.58 -4.81
CA TYR A 175 -2.04 1.36 -3.69
C TYR A 175 -2.23 0.43 -2.50
N TYR A 176 -1.80 0.82 -1.30
CA TYR A 176 -2.12 0.09 -0.08
C TYR A 176 -3.55 0.43 0.36
N CYS A 177 -4.36 -0.59 0.64
CA CYS A 177 -5.65 -0.44 1.32
C CYS A 177 -5.42 -0.23 2.83
N SER A 178 -4.40 -0.91 3.38
CA SER A 178 -3.97 -0.80 4.78
C SER A 178 -2.47 -1.01 4.88
N ILE A 179 -1.78 -0.10 5.57
CA ILE A 179 -0.33 -0.22 5.80
C ILE A 179 -0.02 -1.27 6.86
N GLU A 180 -0.93 -1.45 7.82
CA GLU A 180 -0.74 -2.33 8.97
C GLU A 180 -0.87 -3.79 8.57
N SER A 181 -1.93 -4.12 7.84
CA SER A 181 -2.17 -5.45 7.29
C SER A 181 -1.53 -5.66 5.93
N TYR A 182 -0.90 -4.66 5.29
CA TYR A 182 -0.32 -4.78 3.94
C TYR A 182 -1.32 -5.14 2.83
N ASP A 183 -2.63 -5.02 3.08
CA ASP A 183 -3.67 -5.16 2.08
C ASP A 183 -3.46 -4.14 0.97
N LEU A 184 -3.62 -4.56 -0.28
CA LEU A 184 -3.30 -3.72 -1.43
C LEU A 184 -4.21 -3.95 -2.62
N LEU A 185 -4.31 -2.89 -3.42
CA LEU A 185 -4.89 -2.88 -4.75
C LEU A 185 -3.78 -2.67 -5.77
N ALA A 186 -3.65 -3.61 -6.69
CA ALA A 186 -2.68 -3.54 -7.77
C ALA A 186 -3.37 -3.51 -9.14
N PHE A 187 -2.89 -2.64 -10.01
CA PHE A 187 -3.37 -2.48 -11.37
C PHE A 187 -2.27 -2.92 -12.32
N THR A 188 -2.55 -3.88 -13.19
CA THR A 188 -1.67 -4.24 -14.30
C THR A 188 -1.87 -3.24 -15.43
N ILE A 189 -0.77 -2.75 -16.01
CA ILE A 189 -0.77 -1.76 -17.08
C ILE A 189 -0.25 -2.41 -18.36
N THR A 190 -1.03 -2.30 -19.43
CA THR A 190 -0.67 -2.74 -20.78
C THR A 190 -0.98 -1.60 -21.74
N ASP A 191 0.00 -1.23 -22.58
CA ASP A 191 -0.13 -0.11 -23.52
C ASP A 191 -0.66 1.19 -22.89
N GLN A 192 -0.16 1.52 -21.68
CA GLN A 192 -0.58 2.65 -20.85
C GLN A 192 -2.02 2.59 -20.29
N HIS A 193 -2.72 1.46 -20.42
CA HIS A 193 -4.07 1.27 -19.92
C HIS A 193 -4.14 0.16 -18.87
N VAL A 194 -5.11 0.26 -17.95
CA VAL A 194 -5.38 -0.77 -16.96
C VAL A 194 -5.94 -2.01 -17.66
N SER A 195 -5.23 -3.13 -17.57
CA SER A 195 -5.65 -4.41 -18.16
C SER A 195 -6.21 -5.39 -17.12
N SER A 196 -5.80 -5.25 -15.85
CA SER A 196 -6.36 -6.04 -14.76
C SER A 196 -6.27 -5.30 -13.43
N ILE A 197 -7.13 -5.70 -12.49
CA ILE A 197 -7.14 -5.20 -11.12
C ILE A 197 -7.00 -6.39 -10.18
N ILE A 198 -6.14 -6.27 -9.19
CA ILE A 198 -5.82 -7.32 -8.22
C ILE A 198 -6.03 -6.74 -6.83
N LEU A 199 -7.01 -7.27 -6.11
CA LEU A 199 -7.10 -7.07 -4.66
C LEU A 199 -6.34 -8.20 -3.98
N SER A 200 -5.48 -7.88 -3.02
CA SER A 200 -4.76 -8.85 -2.22
C SER A 200 -4.83 -8.43 -0.75
N ASN A 201 -5.38 -9.31 0.07
CA ASN A 201 -5.45 -9.15 1.50
C ASN A 201 -4.41 -10.07 2.14
N HIS A 202 -3.61 -9.52 3.04
CA HIS A 202 -2.63 -10.32 3.75
C HIS A 202 -3.34 -11.06 4.88
N ILE A 203 -3.06 -12.35 4.98
CA ILE A 203 -3.59 -13.20 6.04
C ILE A 203 -2.37 -13.91 6.63
N ASP A 204 -2.04 -13.54 7.87
CA ASP A 204 -0.99 -14.14 8.70
C ASP A 204 -1.48 -15.45 9.34
#